data_AF-A0AA87ZLI9-F1
#
_entry.id   AF-A0AA87ZLI9-F1
#
_cell.length_a   1.000
_cell.length_b   1.000
_cell.length_c   1.000
_cell.angle_alpha   90.00
_cell.angle_beta   90.00
_cell.angle_gamma   90.00
#
_symmetry.space_group_name_H-M   'P 1'
#
loop_
_entity.id
_entity.type
_entity.pdbx_description
1 polymer ?
#
loop_
_entity_poly.entity_id
_entity_poly.type
_entity_poly.pdbx_seq_one_letter_code
_entity_poly.pdbx_strand_id
1 'polypeptide(L)'
;MSPEELKDQSKRPPGHNPGETLHQRRKLPNSPTTMAIAGLVIVGAVAYFTLYATKKPEASARDVGKVTTGTAHPEETRPRK
;
A
#
# COMPACT_ATOMS: atom_id res chain seq x y z
N MET A 1 -19.75 -54.48 -19.96
CA MET A 1 -19.13 -53.15 -19.75
C MET A 1 -17.83 -53.37 -19.02
N SER A 2 -16.69 -53.03 -19.63
CA SER A 2 -15.36 -53.41 -19.13
C SER A 2 -14.91 -52.44 -18.01
N PRO A 3 -14.28 -52.92 -16.92
CA PRO A 3 -13.84 -52.07 -15.81
C PRO A 3 -12.80 -51.00 -16.20
N GLU A 4 -12.18 -51.14 -17.37
CA GLU A 4 -11.25 -50.17 -17.95
C GLU A 4 -11.95 -48.89 -18.44
N GLU A 5 -13.18 -48.98 -18.96
CA GLU A 5 -13.89 -47.80 -19.51
C GLU A 5 -14.43 -46.86 -18.42
N LEU A 6 -14.64 -47.37 -17.20
CA LEU A 6 -15.08 -46.59 -16.05
C LEU A 6 -13.96 -45.72 -15.45
N LYS A 7 -12.69 -46.11 -15.65
CA LYS A 7 -11.54 -45.34 -15.17
C LYS A 7 -11.30 -44.06 -15.99
N ASP A 8 -11.65 -44.08 -17.28
CA ASP A 8 -11.44 -42.94 -18.17
C ASP A 8 -12.56 -41.89 -18.12
N GLN A 9 -13.79 -42.27 -17.75
CA GLN A 9 -14.84 -41.28 -17.44
C GLN A 9 -14.61 -40.54 -16.11
N SER A 10 -13.82 -41.12 -15.20
CA SER A 10 -13.47 -40.52 -13.90
C SER A 10 -12.35 -39.48 -13.97
N LYS A 11 -11.98 -39.01 -15.17
CA LYS A 11 -10.80 -38.14 -15.34
C LYS A 11 -11.03 -36.70 -15.79
N ARG A 12 -12.26 -36.20 -15.94
CA ARG A 12 -12.55 -34.75 -15.82
C ARG A 12 -14.06 -34.49 -15.79
N PRO A 13 -14.56 -33.77 -14.78
CA PRO A 13 -15.93 -33.26 -14.83
C PRO A 13 -16.01 -32.10 -15.84
N PRO A 14 -16.95 -32.13 -16.81
CA PRO A 14 -17.27 -30.94 -17.59
C PRO A 14 -17.94 -29.92 -16.64
N GLY A 15 -17.34 -28.73 -16.54
CA GLY A 15 -17.75 -27.70 -15.57
C GLY A 15 -16.68 -27.33 -14.54
N HIS A 16 -15.41 -27.72 -14.76
CA HIS A 16 -14.30 -27.27 -13.91
C HIS A 16 -14.07 -25.76 -14.09
N ASN A 17 -14.82 -24.94 -13.35
CA ASN A 17 -14.31 -23.68 -12.85
C ASN A 17 -13.30 -24.07 -11.75
N PRO A 18 -11.98 -24.02 -11.98
CA PRO A 18 -11.04 -24.18 -10.88
C PRO A 18 -11.34 -23.03 -9.91
N GLY A 19 -12.09 -23.32 -8.86
CA GLY A 19 -12.36 -22.38 -7.80
C GLY A 19 -11.00 -21.86 -7.33
N GLU A 20 -10.84 -20.54 -7.37
CA GLU A 20 -9.60 -19.88 -7.00
C GLU A 20 -9.26 -20.34 -5.57
N THR A 21 -8.20 -21.15 -5.41
CA THR A 21 -7.79 -21.59 -4.08
C THR A 21 -7.29 -20.35 -3.31
N LEU A 22 -7.51 -20.30 -1.99
CA LEU A 22 -7.19 -19.12 -1.17
C LEU A 22 -5.73 -18.64 -1.34
N HIS A 23 -4.81 -19.55 -1.68
CA HIS A 23 -3.39 -19.26 -1.95
C HIS A 23 -3.06 -18.99 -3.43
N GLN A 24 -4.00 -19.24 -4.34
CA GLN A 24 -3.86 -19.03 -5.79
C GLN A 24 -4.76 -17.89 -6.26
N ARG A 25 -4.95 -16.87 -5.42
CA ARG A 25 -5.68 -15.67 -5.82
C ARG A 25 -4.83 -14.90 -6.84
N ARG A 26 -5.11 -15.10 -8.12
CA ARG A 26 -4.39 -14.46 -9.24
C ARG A 26 -4.81 -13.00 -9.37
N LYS A 27 -5.98 -12.62 -8.84
CA LYS A 27 -6.48 -11.25 -8.82
C LYS A 27 -6.76 -10.78 -7.39
N LEU A 28 -5.98 -9.81 -6.93
CA LEU A 28 -6.31 -9.04 -5.73
C LEU A 28 -7.54 -8.16 -6.01
N PRO A 29 -8.37 -7.86 -5.00
CA PRO A 29 -9.58 -7.05 -5.16
C PRO A 29 -9.26 -5.61 -5.60
N ASN A 30 -8.04 -5.14 -5.35
CA ASN A 30 -7.54 -3.86 -5.83
C ASN A 30 -6.23 -4.06 -6.60
N SER A 31 -6.01 -3.26 -7.64
CA SER A 31 -4.77 -3.28 -8.40
C SER A 31 -3.58 -2.81 -7.53
N PRO A 32 -2.34 -3.24 -7.83
CA PRO A 32 -1.14 -2.74 -7.16
C PRO A 32 -1.04 -1.21 -7.19
N THR A 33 -1.44 -0.59 -8.31
CA THR A 33 -1.45 0.88 -8.46
C THR A 33 -2.44 1.54 -7.51
N THR A 34 -3.66 0.99 -7.40
CA THR A 34 -4.67 1.49 -6.45
C THR A 34 -4.16 1.41 -5.01
N MET A 35 -3.54 0.27 -4.65
CA MET A 35 -2.96 0.08 -3.31
C MET A 35 -1.81 1.06 -3.05
N ALA A 36 -0.95 1.30 -4.04
CA ALA A 36 0.15 2.26 -3.92
C ALA A 36 -0.35 3.70 -3.72
N ILE A 37 -1.36 4.12 -4.49
CA ILE A 37 -2.00 5.44 -4.34
C ILE A 37 -2.65 5.56 -2.95
N ALA A 38 -3.41 4.56 -2.54
CA ALA A 38 -4.05 4.56 -1.22
C ALA A 38 -3.03 4.65 -0.08
N GLY A 39 -1.95 3.86 -0.15
CA GLY A 39 -0.85 3.92 0.81
C GLY A 39 -0.20 5.31 0.86
N LEU A 40 0.06 5.91 -0.30
CA LEU A 40 0.63 7.25 -0.40
C LEU A 40 -0.27 8.33 0.22
N VAL A 41 -1.58 8.25 -0.01
CA VAL A 41 -2.56 9.16 0.61
C VAL A 41 -2.56 9.02 2.13
N ILE A 42 -2.56 7.80 2.65
CA ILE A 42 -2.54 7.54 4.10
C ILE A 42 -1.26 8.11 4.72
N VAL A 43 -0.09 7.82 4.13
CA VAL A 43 1.20 8.32 4.62
C VAL A 43 1.23 9.85 4.59
N GLY A 44 0.77 10.47 3.50
CA GLY A 44 0.69 11.93 3.37
C GLY A 44 -0.21 12.57 4.43
N ALA A 45 -1.37 11.97 4.71
CA ALA A 45 -2.27 12.45 5.76
C ALA A 45 -1.64 12.36 7.15
N VAL A 46 -1.05 11.21 7.50
CA VAL A 46 -0.36 11.03 8.79
C VAL A 46 0.80 12.02 8.93
N ALA A 47 1.60 12.19 7.88
CA ALA A 47 2.69 13.17 7.87
C ALA A 47 2.16 14.60 8.07
N TYR A 48 1.08 14.99 7.40
CA TYR A 48 0.45 16.30 7.57
C TYR A 48 -0.05 16.53 8.99
N PHE A 49 -0.79 15.57 9.57
CA PHE A 49 -1.29 15.68 10.94
C PHE A 49 -0.16 15.72 11.96
N THR A 50 0.88 14.92 11.76
CA THR A 50 2.07 14.92 12.64
C THR A 50 2.74 16.27 12.58
N LEU A 51 2.95 16.83 11.39
CA LEU A 51 3.50 18.17 11.21
C LEU A 51 2.62 19.21 11.89
N TYR A 52 1.30 19.16 11.68
CA TYR A 52 0.37 20.10 12.28
C TYR A 52 0.36 20.05 13.81
N ALA A 53 0.35 18.85 14.39
CA ALA A 53 0.28 18.65 15.84
C ALA A 53 1.61 18.95 16.56
N THR A 54 2.76 18.75 15.90
CA THR A 54 4.09 18.83 16.54
C THR A 54 4.94 20.02 16.10
N LYS A 55 4.52 20.76 15.06
CA LYS A 55 5.20 21.98 14.62
C LYS A 55 5.25 23.00 15.75
N LYS A 56 6.45 23.47 16.09
CA LYS A 56 6.61 24.64 16.96
C LYS A 56 5.92 25.85 16.32
N PRO A 57 5.18 26.68 17.09
CA PRO A 57 4.46 27.84 16.53
C PRO A 57 5.37 28.82 15.78
N GLU A 58 6.65 28.90 16.18
CA GLU A 58 7.67 29.75 15.56
C GLU A 58 8.27 29.18 14.25
N ALA A 59 8.23 27.86 14.06
CA ALA A 59 8.86 27.19 12.93
C ALA A 59 7.87 27.14 11.76
N SER A 60 8.24 27.54 10.55
CA SER A 60 7.31 27.42 9.40
C SER A 60 7.27 25.97 8.88
N ALA A 61 6.21 25.61 8.14
CA ALA A 61 6.14 24.28 7.50
C ALA A 61 7.31 24.05 6.53
N ARG A 62 7.81 25.13 5.91
CA ARG A 62 8.99 25.11 5.05
C ARG A 62 10.26 24.78 5.83
N ASP A 63 10.43 25.35 7.02
CA ASP A 63 11.61 25.11 7.86
C ASP A 63 11.67 23.65 8.31
N VAL A 64 10.53 23.10 8.76
CA VAL A 64 10.41 21.68 9.10
C VAL A 64 10.70 20.81 7.88
N GLY A 65 10.15 21.16 6.71
CA GLY A 65 10.43 20.45 5.46
C GLY A 65 11.92 20.37 5.15
N LYS A 66 12.63 21.50 5.22
CA LYS A 66 14.08 21.55 4.99
C LYS A 66 14.89 20.72 6.00
N VAL A 67 14.47 20.70 7.27
CA VAL A 67 15.09 19.84 8.29
C VAL A 67 14.89 18.38 7.94
N THR A 68 13.66 18.02 7.53
CA THR A 68 13.30 16.64 7.17
C THR A 68 14.06 16.16 5.93
N THR A 69 14.31 17.05 4.96
CA THR A 69 15.09 16.74 3.74
C THR A 69 16.61 16.91 3.92
N GLY A 70 17.08 17.30 5.11
CA GLY A 70 18.51 17.54 5.38
C GLY A 70 19.11 18.76 4.68
N THR A 71 18.27 19.64 4.13
CA THR A 71 18.67 20.86 3.39
C THR A 71 18.50 22.13 4.23
N ALA A 72 18.31 22.00 5.54
CA ALA A 72 18.16 23.15 6.44
C ALA A 72 19.51 23.77 6.76
N HIS A 73 19.55 25.11 6.78
CA HIS A 73 20.68 25.86 7.30
C HIS A 73 20.45 26.28 8.76
N PRO A 74 21.51 26.46 9.57
CA PRO A 74 21.39 26.88 10.97
C PRO A 74 20.60 28.19 11.17
N GLU A 75 20.65 29.09 10.18
CA GLU A 75 19.89 30.34 10.15
C GLU A 75 18.37 30.12 10.22
N GLU A 76 17.91 28.97 9.71
CA GLU A 76 16.50 28.67 9.42
C GLU A 76 15.83 27.90 10.58
N THR A 77 16.63 27.29 11.45
CA THR A 77 16.17 26.47 12.58
C THR A 77 16.40 27.13 13.93
N ARG A 78 17.06 28.29 13.97
CA ARG A 78 17.23 29.07 15.21
C ARG A 78 15.91 29.68 15.69
N PRO A 79 15.67 29.74 17.01
CA PRO A 79 14.51 30.43 17.58
C PRO A 79 14.44 31.88 17.09
N ARG A 80 13.26 32.31 16.66
CA ARG A 80 13.03 33.71 16.26
C ARG A 80 12.53 34.46 17.49
N LYS A 81 13.23 35.53 17.88
CA LYS A 81 12.78 36.44 18.95
C LYS A 81 11.62 37.30 18.46
#